data_AF-A0A662A107-F1
#
_entry.id   AF-A0A662A107-F1
#
_cell.length_a   1.000
_cell.length_b   1.000
_cell.length_c   1.000
_cell.angle_alpha   90.00
_cell.angle_beta   90.00
_cell.angle_gamma   90.00
#
_symmetry.space_group_name_H-M   'P 1'
#
loop_
_entity.id
_entity.type
_entity.pdbx_description
1 polymer ?
#
loop_
_entity_poly.entity_id
_entity_poly.type
_entity_poly.pdbx_seq_one_letter_code
_entity_poly.pdbx_strand_id
1 'polypeptide(L)'
;AISSSLSNELTGFLINLSEQLHAALPEAELSIAAPAVNWSGTYDISTLKDYVDLFMIMAYDYYWNGSSQAGAVSPLYSMVSSYDYNFSRTISYYQSQGIPKNKLLLGVPYYGREWPTEGAMAPSNTTGSSSARTFTYVNNNTSGHYSNENRKWEANSFSPYYSFENGGWNQCFMEDAFSLGKKYDIVNRRGVSGIGIWALGYDDGYLDLWDLIANKFSTEMQLPISDTVYDSGGPAFNYYDNEFYTYQISVPENNTIELSFTDFYLEPGYDSLWVYDGPGTNSQKIGAFSGNTLPGTLNSSGNSLMLVFYSDGATTGSGWEAVYDVFTAITTNQTEKLISLKASPNPFSRELNISFSLNQVRNIELDVYSINGKLIYKSAPKKHLKGNNLIPVNEEVINKLKPGGYLVSLKADGILIGKSSVIKQ
;
A
#
# COMPACT_ATOMS: atom_id res chain seq x y z
N ALA A 1 16.77 7.07 -25.13
CA ALA A 1 17.03 8.08 -24.08
C ALA A 1 17.61 9.33 -24.73
N ILE A 2 17.23 10.51 -24.26
CA ILE A 2 17.83 11.79 -24.69
C ILE A 2 19.19 11.91 -23.98
N SER A 3 20.24 12.29 -24.71
CA SER A 3 21.58 12.45 -24.12
C SER A 3 21.61 13.68 -23.21
N SER A 4 22.39 13.62 -22.12
CA SER A 4 22.56 14.78 -21.21
C SER A 4 23.22 15.97 -21.88
N SER A 5 23.95 15.76 -22.97
CA SER A 5 24.48 16.86 -23.79
C SER A 5 23.40 17.72 -24.45
N LEU A 6 22.15 17.26 -24.47
CA LEU A 6 20.98 17.99 -24.99
C LEU A 6 20.08 18.54 -23.89
N SER A 7 20.54 18.57 -22.63
CA SER A 7 19.75 19.02 -21.48
C SER A 7 19.23 20.45 -21.64
N ASN A 8 20.08 21.36 -22.13
CA ASN A 8 19.71 22.76 -22.36
C ASN A 8 18.69 22.91 -23.49
N GLU A 9 18.88 22.19 -24.59
CA GLU A 9 17.99 22.19 -25.75
C GLU A 9 16.62 21.60 -25.39
N LEU A 10 16.59 20.50 -24.64
CA LEU A 10 15.36 19.90 -24.12
C LEU A 10 14.63 20.88 -23.21
N THR A 11 15.36 21.54 -22.29
CA THR A 11 14.79 22.51 -21.36
C THR A 11 14.19 23.71 -22.10
N GLY A 12 14.94 24.29 -23.05
CA GLY A 12 14.46 25.39 -23.89
C GLY A 12 13.25 25.00 -24.74
N PHE A 13 13.22 23.78 -25.28
CA PHE A 13 12.07 23.25 -26.02
C PHE A 13 10.83 23.14 -25.13
N LEU A 14 10.95 22.56 -23.93
CA LEU A 14 9.82 22.38 -23.01
C LEU A 14 9.26 23.71 -22.50
N ILE A 15 10.12 24.68 -22.20
CA ILE A 15 9.71 26.05 -21.84
C ILE A 15 8.90 26.66 -22.99
N ASN A 16 9.46 26.66 -24.20
CA ASN A 16 8.83 27.25 -25.36
C ASN A 16 7.52 26.55 -25.76
N LEU A 17 7.43 25.23 -25.56
CA LEU A 17 6.20 24.46 -25.76
C LEU A 17 5.14 24.82 -24.73
N SER A 18 5.52 24.87 -23.44
CA SER A 18 4.62 25.23 -22.34
C SER A 18 3.98 26.60 -22.56
N GLU A 19 4.81 27.63 -22.81
CA GLU A 19 4.35 29.00 -23.03
C GLU A 19 3.38 29.11 -24.21
N GLN A 20 3.70 28.46 -25.34
CA GLN A 20 2.83 28.47 -26.51
C GLN A 20 1.55 27.66 -26.31
N LEU A 21 1.63 26.52 -25.63
CA LEU A 21 0.49 25.67 -25.34
C LEU A 21 -0.52 26.43 -24.49
N HIS A 22 -0.09 27.01 -23.37
CA HIS A 22 -1.00 27.73 -22.46
C HIS A 22 -1.47 29.07 -23.04
N ALA A 23 -0.69 29.72 -23.91
CA ALA A 23 -1.15 30.89 -24.64
C ALA A 23 -2.28 30.55 -25.64
N ALA A 24 -2.19 29.40 -26.30
CA ALA A 24 -3.20 28.97 -27.27
C ALA A 24 -4.41 28.28 -26.60
N LEU A 25 -4.17 27.53 -25.53
CA LEU A 25 -5.13 26.71 -24.80
C LEU A 25 -4.84 26.80 -23.28
N PRO A 26 -5.35 27.82 -22.58
CA PRO A 26 -5.05 28.05 -21.17
C PRO A 26 -5.40 26.90 -20.22
N GLU A 27 -6.32 26.01 -20.61
CA GLU A 27 -6.78 24.85 -19.82
C GLU A 27 -6.00 23.56 -20.15
N ALA A 28 -5.05 23.58 -21.09
CA ALA A 28 -4.28 22.41 -21.46
C ALA A 28 -3.18 22.12 -20.42
N GLU A 29 -2.88 20.85 -20.19
CA GLU A 29 -1.78 20.42 -19.33
C GLU A 29 -0.60 19.91 -20.16
N LEU A 30 0.62 20.34 -19.84
CA LEU A 30 1.86 19.76 -20.30
C LEU A 30 2.43 18.82 -19.24
N SER A 31 2.47 17.53 -19.56
CA SER A 31 3.13 16.52 -18.74
C SER A 31 4.37 15.95 -19.43
N ILE A 32 5.34 15.49 -18.63
CA ILE A 32 6.52 14.78 -19.13
C ILE A 32 6.69 13.42 -18.44
N ALA A 33 7.20 12.44 -19.18
CA ALA A 33 7.73 11.22 -18.61
C ALA A 33 9.23 11.40 -18.29
N ALA A 34 9.60 11.26 -17.02
CA ALA A 34 10.98 11.37 -16.53
C ALA A 34 11.45 10.02 -15.95
N PRO A 35 12.76 9.72 -15.99
CA PRO A 35 13.28 8.42 -15.53
C PRO A 35 13.10 8.23 -14.01
N ALA A 36 13.04 6.98 -13.54
CA ALA A 36 13.08 6.68 -12.10
C ALA A 36 14.22 7.41 -11.38
N VAL A 37 15.38 7.51 -12.05
CA VAL A 37 16.57 8.19 -11.55
C VAL A 37 17.17 9.04 -12.67
N ASN A 38 17.33 10.35 -12.43
CA ASN A 38 17.88 11.29 -13.41
C ASN A 38 19.43 11.33 -13.36
N TRP A 39 20.05 10.16 -13.52
CA TRP A 39 21.49 9.94 -13.38
C TRP A 39 22.37 10.91 -14.17
N SER A 40 21.97 11.19 -15.40
CA SER A 40 22.78 11.99 -16.31
C SER A 40 22.45 13.48 -16.23
N GLY A 41 21.52 13.90 -15.37
CA GLY A 41 21.08 15.30 -15.29
C GLY A 41 20.46 15.80 -16.59
N THR A 42 19.89 14.90 -17.41
CA THR A 42 19.29 15.26 -18.72
C THR A 42 18.08 16.16 -18.55
N TYR A 43 17.33 15.98 -17.45
CA TYR A 43 16.18 16.82 -17.12
C TYR A 43 16.60 17.85 -16.08
N ASP A 44 16.61 19.13 -16.43
CA ASP A 44 16.78 20.22 -15.45
C ASP A 44 15.47 20.44 -14.68
N ILE A 45 15.25 19.58 -13.69
CA ILE A 45 14.04 19.62 -12.86
C ILE A 45 13.89 20.95 -12.12
N SER A 46 15.00 21.57 -11.72
CA SER A 46 14.99 22.81 -10.97
C SER A 46 14.36 23.96 -11.75
N THR A 47 14.58 23.98 -13.07
CA THR A 47 13.98 24.94 -14.01
C THR A 47 12.60 24.46 -14.49
N LEU A 48 12.49 23.20 -14.89
CA LEU A 48 11.27 22.68 -15.53
C LEU A 48 10.04 22.65 -14.62
N LYS A 49 10.21 22.62 -13.29
CA LYS A 49 9.09 22.62 -12.33
C LYS A 49 8.13 23.80 -12.48
N ASP A 50 8.61 24.91 -13.04
CA ASP A 50 7.82 26.14 -13.23
C ASP A 50 7.05 26.13 -14.57
N TYR A 51 7.37 25.22 -15.48
CA TYR A 51 6.79 25.16 -16.85
C TYR A 51 6.05 23.86 -17.16
N VAL A 52 6.31 22.79 -16.41
CA VAL A 52 5.63 21.51 -16.56
C VAL A 52 4.54 21.39 -15.50
N ASP A 53 3.35 20.96 -15.92
CA ASP A 53 2.18 20.83 -15.04
C ASP A 53 2.27 19.53 -14.23
N LEU A 54 2.66 18.42 -14.88
CA LEU A 54 2.76 17.10 -14.25
C LEU A 54 4.04 16.36 -14.66
N PHE A 55 4.76 15.84 -13.68
CA PHE A 55 5.92 14.98 -13.86
C PHE A 55 5.52 13.53 -13.60
N MET A 56 5.37 12.75 -14.67
CA MET A 56 5.16 11.31 -14.59
C MET A 56 6.52 10.61 -14.49
N ILE A 57 6.93 10.31 -13.26
CA ILE A 57 8.17 9.59 -13.02
C ILE A 57 7.95 8.12 -13.37
N MET A 58 8.74 7.57 -14.27
CA MET A 58 8.73 6.14 -14.61
C MET A 58 9.37 5.35 -13.47
N ALA A 59 8.69 5.25 -12.32
CA ALA A 59 9.17 4.62 -11.08
C ALA A 59 9.12 3.08 -11.17
N TYR A 60 9.75 2.55 -12.22
CA TYR A 60 9.91 1.15 -12.57
C TYR A 60 11.22 0.98 -13.38
N ASP A 61 11.56 -0.26 -13.73
CA ASP A 61 12.83 -0.64 -14.35
C ASP A 61 14.07 -0.30 -13.48
N TYR A 62 13.93 -0.30 -12.15
CA TYR A 62 15.10 -0.25 -11.25
C TYR A 62 15.99 -1.49 -11.43
N TYR A 63 15.34 -2.65 -11.51
CA TYR A 63 15.93 -3.87 -12.04
C TYR A 63 15.44 -4.07 -13.48
N TRP A 64 16.37 -4.12 -14.42
CA TRP A 64 16.11 -4.06 -15.86
C TRP A 64 16.83 -5.19 -16.62
N ASN A 65 16.74 -5.19 -17.94
CA ASN A 65 17.25 -6.25 -18.81
C ASN A 65 18.68 -6.72 -18.48
N GLY A 66 19.59 -5.78 -18.20
CA GLY A 66 21.00 -6.03 -17.94
C GLY A 66 21.39 -6.00 -16.47
N SER A 67 20.45 -6.01 -15.53
CA SER A 67 20.77 -6.11 -14.10
C SER A 67 21.52 -7.42 -13.81
N SER A 68 22.62 -7.34 -13.05
CA SER A 68 23.42 -8.51 -12.66
C SER A 68 22.77 -9.39 -11.60
N GLN A 69 21.66 -8.92 -11.02
CA GLN A 69 20.84 -9.61 -10.04
C GLN A 69 19.38 -9.50 -10.47
N ALA A 70 18.64 -10.61 -10.38
CA ALA A 70 17.20 -10.60 -10.62
C ALA A 70 16.53 -9.86 -9.46
N GLY A 71 15.58 -8.99 -9.77
CA GLY A 71 14.93 -8.18 -8.75
C GLY A 71 13.61 -7.57 -9.22
N ALA A 72 12.92 -6.95 -8.28
CA ALA A 72 11.65 -6.30 -8.53
C ALA A 72 11.81 -5.14 -9.52
N VAL A 73 10.93 -5.06 -10.51
CA VAL A 73 10.96 -3.96 -11.50
C VAL A 73 10.65 -2.62 -10.83
N SER A 74 9.80 -2.61 -9.80
CA SER A 74 9.46 -1.45 -8.96
C SER A 74 9.51 -1.83 -7.47
N PRO A 75 10.70 -2.02 -6.88
CA PRO A 75 10.79 -2.36 -5.46
C PRO A 75 10.25 -1.19 -4.62
N LEU A 76 9.38 -1.47 -3.62
CA LEU A 76 8.86 -0.40 -2.75
C LEU A 76 9.97 0.23 -1.91
N TYR A 77 10.77 -0.63 -1.29
CA TYR A 77 12.02 -0.34 -0.60
C TYR A 77 13.14 -1.20 -1.19
N SER A 78 14.39 -0.93 -0.80
CA SER A 78 15.56 -1.64 -1.33
C SER A 78 15.48 -3.15 -1.04
N MET A 79 15.86 -3.96 -2.02
CA MET A 79 15.93 -5.42 -1.86
C MET A 79 17.25 -5.85 -1.18
N VAL A 80 18.33 -5.13 -1.49
CA VAL A 80 19.69 -5.36 -1.00
C VAL A 80 20.34 -4.04 -0.60
N SER A 81 21.25 -4.06 0.37
CA SER A 81 21.91 -2.84 0.86
C SER A 81 22.85 -2.18 -0.16
N SER A 82 23.32 -2.93 -1.17
CA SER A 82 24.22 -2.41 -2.21
C SER A 82 23.50 -1.69 -3.34
N TYR A 83 22.17 -1.69 -3.35
CA TYR A 83 21.36 -1.06 -4.40
C TYR A 83 20.12 -0.41 -3.78
N ASP A 84 20.13 0.91 -3.71
CA ASP A 84 19.21 1.69 -2.88
C ASP A 84 18.26 2.59 -3.70
N TYR A 85 18.02 2.24 -4.97
CA TYR A 85 17.02 2.90 -5.81
C TYR A 85 15.71 2.13 -5.76
N ASN A 86 14.65 2.81 -5.31
CA ASN A 86 13.35 2.21 -5.08
C ASN A 86 12.23 3.23 -5.22
N PHE A 87 10.99 2.75 -5.24
CA PHE A 87 9.78 3.52 -5.46
C PHE A 87 9.60 4.63 -4.40
N SER A 88 9.82 4.32 -3.12
CA SER A 88 9.66 5.28 -2.01
C SER A 88 10.68 6.42 -2.10
N ARG A 89 11.96 6.09 -2.28
CA ARG A 89 13.06 7.05 -2.35
C ARG A 89 12.97 7.98 -3.55
N THR A 90 12.44 7.51 -4.68
CA THR A 90 12.20 8.34 -5.87
C THR A 90 11.31 9.54 -5.57
N ILE A 91 10.36 9.41 -4.64
CA ILE A 91 9.55 10.53 -4.18
C ILE A 91 10.42 11.58 -3.48
N SER A 92 11.23 11.15 -2.49
CA SER A 92 12.16 12.04 -1.76
C SER A 92 13.14 12.72 -2.73
N TYR A 93 13.70 11.98 -3.70
CA TYR A 93 14.63 12.52 -4.69
C TYR A 93 14.00 13.65 -5.52
N TYR A 94 12.85 13.41 -6.16
CA TYR A 94 12.24 14.44 -7.01
C TYR A 94 11.67 15.62 -6.21
N GLN A 95 11.21 15.39 -4.98
CA GLN A 95 10.85 16.47 -4.06
C GLN A 95 12.05 17.31 -3.66
N SER A 96 13.24 16.71 -3.43
CA SER A 96 14.45 17.47 -3.11
C SER A 96 14.97 18.30 -4.29
N GLN A 97 14.65 17.91 -5.53
CA GLN A 97 14.87 18.74 -6.72
C GLN A 97 13.86 19.91 -6.85
N GLY A 98 12.86 19.96 -5.97
CA GLY A 98 11.89 21.05 -5.86
C GLY A 98 10.56 20.80 -6.57
N ILE A 99 10.27 19.58 -7.05
CA ILE A 99 8.96 19.28 -7.63
C ILE A 99 7.89 19.36 -6.53
N PRO A 100 6.87 20.22 -6.68
CA PRO A 100 5.75 20.27 -5.75
C PRO A 100 4.98 18.95 -5.71
N LYS A 101 4.46 18.56 -4.54
CA LYS A 101 3.75 17.28 -4.38
C LYS A 101 2.58 17.11 -5.35
N ASN A 102 1.84 18.19 -5.60
CA ASN A 102 0.69 18.26 -6.51
C ASN A 102 1.08 18.25 -7.99
N LYS A 103 2.38 18.18 -8.33
CA LYS A 103 2.87 17.99 -9.70
C LYS A 103 3.53 16.63 -9.92
N LEU A 104 3.69 15.82 -8.87
CA LEU A 104 4.48 14.59 -8.92
C LEU A 104 3.59 13.36 -9.05
N LEU A 105 3.71 12.62 -10.16
CA LEU A 105 3.03 11.35 -10.42
C LEU A 105 4.04 10.20 -10.47
N LEU A 106 3.68 9.06 -9.89
CA LEU A 106 4.56 7.88 -9.84
C LEU A 106 4.01 6.78 -10.75
N GLY A 107 4.76 6.48 -11.80
CA GLY A 107 4.49 5.39 -12.72
C GLY A 107 4.64 4.03 -12.04
N VAL A 108 3.67 3.13 -12.24
CA VAL A 108 3.73 1.73 -11.81
C VAL A 108 3.71 0.79 -13.03
N PRO A 109 4.43 -0.35 -12.96
CA PRO A 109 4.48 -1.29 -14.07
C PRO A 109 3.37 -2.37 -13.93
N TYR A 110 2.58 -2.56 -14.97
CA TYR A 110 1.71 -3.73 -15.16
C TYR A 110 2.46 -4.84 -15.92
N TYR A 111 3.76 -4.89 -15.71
CA TYR A 111 4.65 -5.90 -16.24
C TYR A 111 5.73 -6.20 -15.21
N GLY A 112 6.34 -7.35 -15.39
CA GLY A 112 7.45 -7.86 -14.64
C GLY A 112 8.60 -8.25 -15.57
N ARG A 113 9.63 -8.85 -14.98
CA ARG A 113 10.78 -9.36 -15.73
C ARG A 113 11.18 -10.73 -15.20
N GLU A 114 11.52 -11.60 -16.14
CA GLU A 114 11.97 -12.97 -15.92
C GLU A 114 13.44 -13.08 -16.30
N TRP A 115 14.28 -13.48 -15.35
CA TRP A 115 15.70 -13.71 -15.56
C TRP A 115 16.04 -15.20 -15.37
N PRO A 116 16.98 -15.74 -16.14
CA PRO A 116 17.72 -16.91 -15.72
C PRO A 116 18.66 -16.53 -14.57
N THR A 117 18.71 -17.33 -13.51
CA THR A 117 19.43 -17.05 -12.27
C THR A 117 20.32 -18.20 -11.83
N GLU A 118 21.25 -17.92 -10.93
CA GLU A 118 22.11 -18.96 -10.32
C GLU A 118 21.35 -19.82 -9.31
N GLY A 119 20.31 -19.27 -8.67
CA GLY A 119 19.58 -19.95 -7.60
C GLY A 119 18.09 -19.61 -7.53
N ALA A 120 17.38 -20.38 -6.69
CA ALA A 120 15.92 -20.35 -6.54
C ALA A 120 15.37 -19.28 -5.57
N MET A 121 16.25 -18.62 -4.80
CA MET A 121 15.85 -17.66 -3.78
C MET A 121 16.32 -16.27 -4.18
N ALA A 122 15.46 -15.28 -4.05
CA ALA A 122 15.86 -13.89 -4.18
C ALA A 122 16.60 -13.46 -2.89
N PRO A 123 17.63 -12.60 -3.00
CA PRO A 123 18.25 -12.13 -4.24
C PRO A 123 19.12 -13.22 -4.91
N SER A 124 19.15 -13.26 -6.25
CA SER A 124 20.02 -14.18 -7.01
C SER A 124 20.67 -13.50 -8.22
N ASN A 125 21.95 -13.78 -8.46
CA ASN A 125 22.64 -13.25 -9.63
C ASN A 125 22.02 -13.82 -10.91
N THR A 126 21.99 -12.98 -11.94
CA THR A 126 21.50 -13.35 -13.27
C THR A 126 22.59 -14.07 -14.05
N THR A 127 22.23 -15.12 -14.77
CA THR A 127 23.13 -15.81 -15.71
C THR A 127 22.96 -15.35 -17.15
N GLY A 128 22.03 -14.41 -17.39
CA GLY A 128 21.72 -13.84 -18.70
C GLY A 128 20.72 -12.69 -18.62
N SER A 129 20.35 -12.14 -19.78
CA SER A 129 19.37 -11.06 -19.90
C SER A 129 17.94 -11.51 -19.54
N SER A 130 17.09 -10.57 -19.10
CA SER A 130 15.68 -10.88 -18.85
C SER A 130 14.77 -10.78 -20.07
N SER A 131 13.59 -11.38 -19.93
CA SER A 131 12.43 -11.11 -20.77
C SER A 131 11.37 -10.34 -19.98
N ALA A 132 10.79 -9.29 -20.57
CA ALA A 132 9.63 -8.62 -19.98
C ALA A 132 8.39 -9.53 -20.12
N ARG A 133 7.60 -9.62 -19.04
CA ARG A 133 6.35 -10.39 -18.99
C ARG A 133 5.23 -9.44 -18.58
N THR A 134 4.13 -9.39 -19.33
CA THR A 134 2.94 -8.59 -18.93
C THR A 134 2.23 -9.27 -17.76
N PHE A 135 1.45 -8.50 -17.00
CA PHE A 135 0.62 -9.03 -15.92
C PHE A 135 -0.25 -10.21 -16.39
N THR A 136 -0.89 -10.05 -17.54
CA THR A 136 -1.66 -11.10 -18.24
C THR A 136 -0.83 -12.32 -18.62
N TYR A 137 0.40 -12.17 -19.10
CA TYR A 137 1.24 -13.31 -19.46
C TYR A 137 1.52 -14.20 -18.24
N VAL A 138 1.83 -13.57 -17.11
CA VAL A 138 2.10 -14.29 -15.86
C VAL A 138 0.82 -14.91 -15.31
N ASN A 139 -0.28 -14.15 -15.24
CA ASN A 139 -1.52 -14.64 -14.64
C ASN A 139 -2.29 -15.65 -15.50
N ASN A 140 -2.17 -15.59 -16.82
CA ASN A 140 -2.68 -16.64 -17.72
C ASN A 140 -1.79 -17.88 -17.69
N ASN A 141 -0.66 -17.83 -16.97
CA ASN A 141 0.35 -18.85 -16.97
C ASN A 141 0.77 -19.27 -18.39
N THR A 142 1.02 -18.29 -19.28
CA THR A 142 1.23 -18.56 -20.71
C THR A 142 2.41 -19.49 -20.99
N SER A 143 3.45 -19.46 -20.16
CA SER A 143 4.60 -20.38 -20.25
C SER A 143 4.37 -21.75 -19.59
N GLY A 144 3.35 -21.89 -18.74
CA GLY A 144 3.14 -23.05 -17.89
C GLY A 144 4.01 -23.08 -16.61
N HIS A 145 4.82 -22.05 -16.35
CA HIS A 145 5.78 -22.02 -15.25
C HIS A 145 5.32 -21.26 -13.99
N TYR A 146 4.20 -20.55 -14.00
CA TYR A 146 3.75 -19.75 -12.86
C TYR A 146 2.64 -20.48 -12.10
N SER A 147 2.88 -20.77 -10.82
CA SER A 147 1.91 -21.45 -9.95
C SER A 147 1.98 -20.92 -8.52
N ASN A 148 1.00 -21.28 -7.69
CA ASN A 148 1.02 -20.85 -6.28
C ASN A 148 2.13 -21.53 -5.49
N GLU A 149 2.55 -22.74 -5.89
CA GLU A 149 3.59 -23.52 -5.23
C GLU A 149 4.98 -22.90 -5.39
N ASN A 150 5.21 -22.20 -6.51
CA ASN A 150 6.49 -21.59 -6.81
C ASN A 150 6.48 -20.05 -6.73
N ARG A 151 5.33 -19.46 -6.39
CA ARG A 151 5.21 -18.07 -5.99
C ARG A 151 5.85 -17.86 -4.62
N LYS A 152 6.67 -16.83 -4.52
CA LYS A 152 7.44 -16.42 -3.34
C LYS A 152 7.24 -14.92 -3.10
N TRP A 153 7.67 -14.47 -1.93
CA TRP A 153 7.57 -13.08 -1.50
C TRP A 153 8.95 -12.59 -1.08
N GLU A 154 9.40 -11.49 -1.67
CA GLU A 154 10.58 -10.77 -1.23
C GLU A 154 10.14 -9.66 -0.27
N ALA A 155 10.45 -9.86 1.01
CA ALA A 155 9.86 -9.07 2.10
C ALA A 155 10.42 -7.64 2.17
N ASN A 156 11.68 -7.43 1.77
CA ASN A 156 12.33 -6.13 1.89
C ASN A 156 11.71 -5.13 0.90
N SER A 157 11.57 -5.55 -0.35
CA SER A 157 11.06 -4.73 -1.46
C SER A 157 9.54 -4.80 -1.65
N PHE A 158 8.84 -5.58 -0.83
CA PHE A 158 7.41 -5.83 -0.95
C PHE A 158 7.00 -6.32 -2.35
N SER A 159 7.72 -7.32 -2.85
CA SER A 159 7.57 -7.75 -4.25
C SER A 159 7.29 -9.25 -4.36
N PRO A 160 6.26 -9.66 -5.11
CA PRO A 160 6.07 -11.05 -5.49
C PRO A 160 7.11 -11.46 -6.54
N TYR A 161 7.49 -12.73 -6.49
CA TYR A 161 8.21 -13.35 -7.59
C TYR A 161 7.90 -14.83 -7.70
N TYR A 162 8.11 -15.38 -8.89
CA TYR A 162 8.03 -16.81 -9.15
C TYR A 162 9.45 -17.35 -9.31
N SER A 163 9.73 -18.55 -8.79
CA SER A 163 11.02 -19.21 -8.99
C SER A 163 10.84 -20.64 -9.47
N PHE A 164 11.39 -20.97 -10.63
CA PHE A 164 11.17 -22.27 -11.27
C PHE A 164 12.40 -22.70 -12.09
N GLU A 165 12.43 -23.97 -12.46
CA GLU A 165 13.47 -24.51 -13.35
C GLU A 165 12.98 -24.57 -14.80
N ASN A 166 13.77 -24.04 -15.72
CA ASN A 166 13.61 -24.15 -17.16
C ASN A 166 15.00 -24.10 -17.82
N GLY A 167 15.65 -25.26 -17.95
CA GLY A 167 17.06 -25.33 -18.38
C GLY A 167 18.06 -24.74 -17.38
N GLY A 168 17.63 -24.55 -16.13
CA GLY A 168 18.33 -23.81 -15.06
C GLY A 168 17.33 -23.03 -14.22
N TRP A 169 17.78 -22.41 -13.12
CA TRP A 169 16.91 -21.56 -12.30
C TRP A 169 16.48 -20.32 -13.06
N ASN A 170 15.22 -19.93 -12.88
CA ASN A 170 14.67 -18.68 -13.37
C ASN A 170 13.87 -18.01 -12.26
N GLN A 171 13.92 -16.68 -12.22
CA GLN A 171 13.11 -15.85 -11.33
C GLN A 171 12.33 -14.83 -12.14
N CYS A 172 11.01 -14.79 -11.94
CA CYS A 172 10.13 -13.80 -12.56
C CYS A 172 9.52 -12.91 -11.48
N PHE A 173 9.99 -11.67 -11.38
CA PHE A 173 9.39 -10.65 -10.52
C PHE A 173 8.22 -10.00 -11.24
N MET A 174 7.07 -9.89 -10.58
CA MET A 174 5.84 -9.34 -11.14
C MET A 174 5.03 -8.68 -10.03
N GLU A 175 4.41 -7.55 -10.34
CA GLU A 175 3.48 -6.87 -9.44
C GLU A 175 2.14 -7.60 -9.33
N ASP A 176 1.50 -7.48 -8.17
CA ASP A 176 0.14 -7.92 -7.92
C ASP A 176 -0.66 -6.85 -7.18
N ALA A 177 -1.95 -7.12 -6.92
CA ALA A 177 -2.81 -6.16 -6.25
C ALA A 177 -2.30 -5.76 -4.85
N PHE A 178 -1.61 -6.66 -4.13
CA PHE A 178 -1.10 -6.36 -2.80
C PHE A 178 0.13 -5.43 -2.86
N SER A 179 1.12 -5.78 -3.69
CA SER A 179 2.35 -5.01 -3.88
C SER A 179 2.11 -3.64 -4.52
N LEU A 180 1.20 -3.54 -5.50
CA LEU A 180 0.73 -2.25 -6.02
C LEU A 180 -0.06 -1.47 -4.97
N GLY A 181 -0.88 -2.14 -4.16
CA GLY A 181 -1.63 -1.50 -3.09
C GLY A 181 -0.73 -0.79 -2.08
N LYS A 182 0.41 -1.39 -1.73
CA LYS A 182 1.41 -0.78 -0.85
C LYS A 182 2.10 0.43 -1.47
N LYS A 183 2.32 0.43 -2.79
CA LYS A 183 2.83 1.61 -3.51
C LYS A 183 1.81 2.74 -3.53
N TYR A 184 0.53 2.42 -3.77
CA TYR A 184 -0.55 3.41 -3.76
C TYR A 184 -0.74 4.01 -2.36
N ASP A 185 -0.57 3.20 -1.31
CA ASP A 185 -0.54 3.70 0.07
C ASP A 185 0.58 4.72 0.28
N ILE A 186 1.80 4.47 -0.23
CA ILE A 186 2.89 5.46 -0.16
C ILE A 186 2.56 6.73 -0.95
N VAL A 187 1.98 6.62 -2.16
CA VAL A 187 1.55 7.78 -2.95
C VAL A 187 0.57 8.66 -2.15
N ASN A 188 -0.46 8.04 -1.56
CA ASN A 188 -1.47 8.74 -0.77
C ASN A 188 -0.87 9.33 0.52
N ARG A 189 -0.10 8.54 1.28
CA ARG A 189 0.48 8.96 2.57
C ARG A 189 1.53 10.05 2.39
N ARG A 190 2.32 10.03 1.33
CA ARG A 190 3.27 11.10 0.99
C ARG A 190 2.58 12.33 0.38
N GLY A 191 1.32 12.18 -0.04
CA GLY A 191 0.47 13.24 -0.57
C GLY A 191 0.92 13.74 -1.95
N VAL A 192 1.50 12.86 -2.77
CA VAL A 192 1.87 13.20 -4.16
C VAL A 192 0.65 13.04 -5.08
N SER A 193 0.69 13.65 -6.27
CA SER A 193 -0.49 13.87 -7.13
C SER A 193 -1.22 12.60 -7.60
N GLY A 194 -0.57 11.43 -7.55
CA GLY A 194 -1.17 10.18 -7.99
C GLY A 194 -0.17 9.25 -8.70
N ILE A 195 -0.72 8.42 -9.59
CA ILE A 195 0.03 7.38 -10.32
C ILE A 195 -0.07 7.54 -11.83
N GLY A 196 0.89 6.97 -12.55
CA GLY A 196 0.78 6.61 -13.96
C GLY A 196 0.88 5.08 -14.13
N ILE A 197 0.39 4.53 -15.23
CA ILE A 197 0.40 3.06 -15.46
C ILE A 197 1.12 2.73 -16.76
N TRP A 198 2.10 1.82 -16.68
CA TRP A 198 2.78 1.26 -17.85
C TRP A 198 2.54 -0.26 -17.97
N ALA A 199 1.72 -0.75 -18.89
CA ALA A 199 0.77 0.03 -19.68
C ALA A 199 -0.63 -0.56 -19.53
N LEU A 200 -1.63 0.31 -19.67
CA LEU A 200 -3.02 -0.12 -19.73
C LEU A 200 -3.20 -1.22 -20.79
N GLY A 201 -3.95 -2.26 -20.44
CA GLY A 201 -4.17 -3.43 -21.28
C GLY A 201 -3.17 -4.56 -21.04
N TYR A 202 -2.10 -4.36 -20.27
CA TYR A 202 -1.27 -5.48 -19.81
C TYR A 202 -1.96 -6.35 -18.77
N ASP A 203 -3.03 -5.82 -18.17
CA ASP A 203 -3.94 -6.41 -17.20
C ASP A 203 -5.21 -7.02 -17.84
N ASP A 204 -5.34 -6.98 -19.17
CA ASP A 204 -6.55 -7.37 -19.91
C ASP A 204 -7.19 -8.68 -19.40
N GLY A 205 -8.49 -8.61 -19.06
CA GLY A 205 -9.23 -9.73 -18.48
C GLY A 205 -9.15 -9.87 -16.95
N TYR A 206 -8.38 -9.03 -16.25
CA TYR A 206 -8.28 -9.03 -14.78
C TYR A 206 -8.78 -7.70 -14.18
N LEU A 207 -9.78 -7.77 -13.31
CA LEU A 207 -10.38 -6.58 -12.69
C LEU A 207 -9.68 -6.15 -11.39
N ASP A 208 -8.90 -7.05 -10.78
CA ASP A 208 -8.30 -6.82 -9.45
C ASP A 208 -7.47 -5.52 -9.37
N LEU A 209 -6.78 -5.15 -10.46
CA LEU A 209 -5.97 -3.93 -10.50
C LEU A 209 -6.83 -2.66 -10.65
N TRP A 210 -7.95 -2.74 -11.38
CA TRP A 210 -8.93 -1.64 -11.48
C TRP A 210 -9.69 -1.45 -10.16
N ASP A 211 -10.13 -2.55 -9.55
CA ASP A 211 -10.77 -2.54 -8.23
C ASP A 211 -9.83 -1.94 -7.18
N LEU A 212 -8.54 -2.25 -7.27
CA LEU A 212 -7.51 -1.65 -6.41
C LEU A 212 -7.39 -0.14 -6.62
N ILE A 213 -7.36 0.36 -7.86
CA ILE A 213 -7.33 1.81 -8.14
C ILE A 213 -8.56 2.48 -7.56
N ALA A 214 -9.75 1.92 -7.83
CA ALA A 214 -11.01 2.43 -7.30
C ALA A 214 -11.00 2.46 -5.76
N ASN A 215 -10.46 1.42 -5.11
CA ASN A 215 -10.36 1.37 -3.66
C ASN A 215 -9.38 2.43 -3.12
N LYS A 216 -8.17 2.54 -3.69
CA LYS A 216 -7.10 3.38 -3.14
C LYS A 216 -7.23 4.87 -3.47
N PHE A 217 -7.91 5.24 -4.54
CA PHE A 217 -7.99 6.63 -5.02
C PHE A 217 -9.41 7.21 -5.08
N SER A 218 -10.43 6.49 -4.60
CA SER A 218 -11.78 7.05 -4.43
C SER A 218 -12.01 7.66 -3.06
N THR A 219 -13.10 8.41 -2.93
CA THR A 219 -13.55 9.03 -1.67
C THR A 219 -14.05 8.02 -0.63
N GLU A 220 -14.29 6.76 -1.01
CA GLU A 220 -14.73 5.68 -0.11
C GLU A 220 -13.57 4.71 0.21
N MET A 221 -12.36 5.24 0.37
CA MET A 221 -11.15 4.45 0.60
C MET A 221 -11.33 3.47 1.77
N GLN A 222 -11.25 2.17 1.49
CA GLN A 222 -11.21 1.15 2.53
C GLN A 222 -9.78 1.03 3.04
N LEU A 223 -9.45 1.85 4.03
CA LEU A 223 -8.19 1.72 4.72
C LEU A 223 -8.18 0.45 5.59
N PRO A 224 -7.03 -0.24 5.69
CA PRO A 224 -6.91 -1.34 6.61
C PRO A 224 -7.09 -0.83 8.03
N ILE A 225 -7.80 -1.60 8.86
CA ILE A 225 -8.02 -1.29 10.28
C ILE A 225 -6.73 -1.34 11.11
N SER A 226 -5.66 -1.87 10.52
CA SER A 226 -4.31 -1.91 11.09
C SER A 226 -3.28 -2.05 9.96
N ASP A 227 -2.15 -1.34 10.01
CA ASP A 227 -1.04 -1.54 9.08
C ASP A 227 0.31 -1.09 9.66
N THR A 228 1.40 -1.65 9.14
CA THR A 228 2.77 -1.26 9.48
C THR A 228 3.27 -0.18 8.52
N VAL A 229 3.87 0.86 9.07
CA VAL A 229 4.50 1.98 8.38
C VAL A 229 5.99 2.03 8.72
N TYR A 230 6.78 2.46 7.74
CA TYR A 230 8.23 2.53 7.81
C TYR A 230 8.67 3.90 7.30
N ASP A 231 9.90 4.27 7.62
CA ASP A 231 10.61 5.28 6.86
C ASP A 231 11.07 4.76 5.47
N SER A 232 11.97 5.50 4.85
CA SER A 232 12.51 5.25 3.51
C SER A 232 13.39 4.01 3.41
N GLY A 233 13.94 3.51 4.52
CA GLY A 233 14.75 2.31 4.60
C GLY A 233 13.92 1.02 4.55
N GLY A 234 12.61 1.12 4.84
CA GLY A 234 11.71 -0.01 4.86
C GLY A 234 12.02 -0.98 6.02
N PRO A 235 11.64 -2.27 5.90
CA PRO A 235 11.73 -3.22 7.02
C PRO A 235 13.14 -3.75 7.31
N ALA A 236 14.15 -3.42 6.48
CA ALA A 236 15.42 -4.16 6.47
C ALA A 236 16.68 -3.30 6.45
N PHE A 237 16.59 -2.04 6.04
CA PHE A 237 17.75 -1.18 5.84
C PHE A 237 17.55 0.17 6.50
N ASN A 238 18.66 0.89 6.65
CA ASN A 238 18.65 2.22 7.21
C ASN A 238 17.89 3.21 6.31
N TYR A 239 17.35 4.26 6.92
CA TYR A 239 16.88 5.45 6.18
C TYR A 239 18.05 6.13 5.44
N TYR A 240 17.72 7.13 4.62
CA TYR A 240 18.71 7.87 3.81
C TYR A 240 19.07 9.23 4.41
N ASP A 241 20.27 9.70 4.10
CA ASP A 241 20.69 11.08 4.39
C ASP A 241 19.87 12.09 3.57
N ASN A 242 19.81 13.32 4.06
CA ASN A 242 19.22 14.50 3.43
C ASN A 242 17.73 14.34 3.09
N GLU A 243 17.00 13.60 3.91
CA GLU A 243 15.57 13.44 3.73
C GLU A 243 14.82 14.49 4.53
N PHE A 244 13.84 15.11 3.88
CA PHE A 244 12.88 15.95 4.57
C PHE A 244 11.51 15.75 3.93
N TYR A 245 10.63 15.04 4.63
CA TYR A 245 9.33 14.71 4.09
C TYR A 245 8.26 14.61 5.16
N THR A 246 7.02 14.63 4.66
CA THR A 246 5.84 14.40 5.49
C THR A 246 5.13 13.12 5.05
N TYR A 247 4.54 12.43 6.03
CA TYR A 247 3.87 11.15 5.88
C TYR A 247 2.58 11.21 6.68
N GLN A 248 1.45 11.26 5.98
CA GLN A 248 0.14 11.42 6.58
C GLN A 248 -0.56 10.06 6.69
N ILE A 249 -0.92 9.68 7.91
CA ILE A 249 -1.85 8.59 8.16
C ILE A 249 -3.21 9.25 8.33
N SER A 250 -4.18 8.88 7.50
CA SER A 250 -5.55 9.37 7.60
C SER A 250 -6.49 8.20 7.51
N VAL A 251 -7.58 8.25 8.27
CA VAL A 251 -8.63 7.23 8.36
C VAL A 251 -9.99 7.90 8.12
N PRO A 252 -11.06 7.14 7.83
CA PRO A 252 -12.38 7.73 7.63
C PRO A 252 -12.80 8.58 8.85
N GLU A 253 -13.62 9.59 8.62
CA GLU A 253 -14.13 10.47 9.68
C GLU A 253 -14.75 9.67 10.83
N ASN A 254 -14.70 10.22 12.05
CA ASN A 254 -15.15 9.58 13.28
C ASN A 254 -14.33 8.33 13.71
N ASN A 255 -13.16 8.12 13.13
CA ASN A 255 -12.16 7.19 13.68
C ASN A 255 -10.98 7.98 14.27
N THR A 256 -10.24 7.32 15.16
CA THR A 256 -8.96 7.73 15.73
C THR A 256 -7.91 6.68 15.41
N ILE A 257 -6.65 7.06 15.58
CA ILE A 257 -5.48 6.28 15.25
C ILE A 257 -4.66 6.10 16.52
N GLU A 258 -4.35 4.86 16.86
CA GLU A 258 -3.26 4.53 17.78
C GLU A 258 -2.03 4.21 16.92
N LEU A 259 -0.89 4.83 17.22
CA LEU A 259 0.39 4.61 16.54
C LEU A 259 1.39 4.06 17.54
N SER A 260 1.78 2.80 17.38
CA SER A 260 2.68 2.08 18.27
C SER A 260 4.00 1.79 17.57
N PHE A 261 5.10 2.35 18.07
CA PHE A 261 6.43 2.14 17.51
C PHE A 261 7.00 0.78 17.92
N THR A 262 7.52 0.04 16.94
CA THR A 262 8.08 -1.32 17.10
C THR A 262 9.60 -1.36 16.91
N ASP A 263 10.16 -0.43 16.14
CA ASP A 263 11.61 -0.17 16.07
C ASP A 263 11.89 1.33 16.00
N PHE A 264 13.02 1.77 16.59
CA PHE A 264 13.42 3.17 16.57
C PHE A 264 14.93 3.36 16.81
N TYR A 265 15.65 3.80 15.78
CA TYR A 265 17.04 4.22 15.87
C TYR A 265 17.38 5.30 14.83
N LEU A 266 17.44 6.55 15.29
CA LEU A 266 17.88 7.73 14.53
C LEU A 266 19.21 8.27 15.07
N GLU A 267 19.93 9.08 14.29
CA GLU A 267 21.12 9.78 14.79
C GLU A 267 20.72 10.76 15.93
N PRO A 268 21.25 10.58 17.16
CA PRO A 268 20.84 11.39 18.29
C PRO A 268 21.19 12.88 18.11
N GLY A 269 20.16 13.73 18.06
CA GLY A 269 20.28 15.18 18.02
C GLY A 269 20.44 15.80 16.63
N TYR A 270 20.53 14.97 15.58
CA TYR A 270 20.67 15.41 14.19
C TYR A 270 19.44 15.00 13.37
N ASP A 271 19.00 13.76 13.54
CA ASP A 271 17.83 13.23 12.84
C ASP A 271 16.61 13.24 13.75
N SER A 272 15.44 13.45 13.17
CA SER A 272 14.22 13.69 13.94
C SER A 272 12.96 13.17 13.28
N LEU A 273 12.11 12.55 14.10
CA LEU A 273 10.72 12.27 13.77
C LEU A 273 9.81 13.14 14.66
N TRP A 274 8.98 13.98 14.02
CA TRP A 274 7.91 14.70 14.70
C TRP A 274 6.56 14.11 14.34
N VAL A 275 5.68 13.99 15.34
CA VAL A 275 4.31 13.50 15.18
C VAL A 275 3.34 14.59 15.58
N TYR A 276 2.40 14.90 14.69
CA TYR A 276 1.38 15.93 14.87
C TYR A 276 -0.01 15.29 14.83
N ASP A 277 -0.87 15.71 15.76
CA ASP A 277 -2.25 15.26 15.91
C ASP A 277 -3.19 16.02 14.97
N GLY A 278 -3.27 15.53 13.72
CA GLY A 278 -4.11 16.08 12.67
C GLY A 278 -3.43 16.04 11.28
N PRO A 279 -4.02 16.71 10.27
CA PRO A 279 -3.65 16.50 8.87
C PRO A 279 -2.42 17.29 8.41
N GLY A 280 -1.75 18.05 9.28
CA GLY A 280 -0.65 18.91 8.86
C GLY A 280 0.22 19.42 10.00
N THR A 281 1.28 20.14 9.65
CA THR A 281 2.28 20.65 10.61
C THR A 281 1.80 21.83 11.45
N ASN A 282 0.62 22.37 11.14
CA ASN A 282 -0.07 23.38 11.95
C ASN A 282 -0.88 22.75 13.10
N SER A 283 -1.05 21.42 13.10
CA SER A 283 -1.71 20.68 14.17
C SER A 283 -0.87 20.63 15.45
N GLN A 284 -1.45 20.15 16.55
CA GLN A 284 -0.72 19.99 17.81
C GLN A 284 0.39 18.96 17.66
N LYS A 285 1.64 19.33 17.96
CA LYS A 285 2.75 18.37 18.04
C LYS A 285 2.58 17.51 19.29
N ILE A 286 2.49 16.19 19.11
CA ILE A 286 2.33 15.20 20.19
C ILE A 286 3.56 14.31 20.39
N GLY A 287 4.55 14.40 19.49
CA GLY A 287 5.80 13.67 19.59
C GLY A 287 6.96 14.37 18.90
N ALA A 288 8.15 14.24 19.48
CA ALA A 288 9.42 14.69 18.93
C ALA A 288 10.51 13.72 19.38
N PHE A 289 11.02 12.92 18.45
CA PHE A 289 11.85 11.76 18.76
C PHE A 289 13.16 11.80 17.95
N SER A 290 14.23 11.36 18.60
CA SER A 290 15.58 11.22 18.04
C SER A 290 16.34 10.18 18.88
N GLY A 291 17.48 9.69 18.39
CA GLY A 291 18.25 8.64 19.07
C GLY A 291 17.58 7.28 19.02
N ASN A 292 17.80 6.45 20.04
CA ASN A 292 17.40 5.04 20.08
C ASN A 292 16.41 4.69 21.21
N THR A 293 15.75 5.71 21.78
CA THR A 293 14.71 5.47 22.79
C THR A 293 13.39 5.25 22.08
N LEU A 294 12.80 4.05 22.26
CA LEU A 294 11.53 3.70 21.64
C LEU A 294 10.41 4.67 22.07
N PRO A 295 9.74 5.37 21.13
CA PRO A 295 8.72 6.38 21.44
C PRO A 295 7.48 5.85 22.18
N GLY A 296 7.20 4.55 22.11
CA GLY A 296 6.00 3.92 22.68
C GLY A 296 4.76 4.10 21.80
N THR A 297 3.61 4.36 22.43
CA THR A 297 2.32 4.49 21.74
C THR A 297 1.80 5.92 21.81
N LEU A 298 1.32 6.43 20.67
CA LEU A 298 0.70 7.74 20.52
C LEU A 298 -0.74 7.60 20.05
N ASN A 299 -1.64 8.45 20.53
CA ASN A 299 -3.05 8.43 20.16
C ASN A 299 -3.44 9.76 19.50
N SER A 300 -4.14 9.69 18.36
CA SER A 300 -4.74 10.87 17.74
C SER A 300 -6.05 11.26 18.43
N SER A 301 -6.39 12.55 18.43
CA SER A 301 -7.71 13.05 18.84
C SER A 301 -8.73 13.01 17.71
N GLY A 302 -8.26 12.93 16.45
CA GLY A 302 -9.10 12.86 15.25
C GLY A 302 -8.66 11.76 14.30
N ASN A 303 -9.10 11.86 13.04
CA ASN A 303 -8.91 10.84 12.03
C ASN A 303 -7.60 10.95 11.24
N SER A 304 -6.61 11.70 11.75
CA SER A 304 -5.34 11.87 11.06
C SER A 304 -4.16 12.10 11.99
N LEU A 305 -2.99 11.61 11.57
CA LEU A 305 -1.68 11.92 12.12
C LEU A 305 -0.77 12.37 10.98
N MET A 306 0.01 13.42 11.23
CA MET A 306 1.07 13.86 10.33
C MET A 306 2.42 13.56 10.95
N LEU A 307 3.20 12.72 10.28
CA LEU A 307 4.59 12.43 10.63
C LEU A 307 5.48 13.31 9.76
N VAL A 308 6.50 13.91 10.36
CA VAL A 308 7.53 14.69 9.66
C VAL A 308 8.87 14.06 9.99
N PHE A 309 9.54 13.54 8.98
CA PHE A 309 10.86 12.94 9.10
C PHE A 309 11.90 13.90 8.53
N TYR A 310 13.01 14.03 9.25
CA TYR A 310 14.18 14.79 8.86
C TYR A 310 15.44 13.97 9.15
N SER A 311 16.32 13.88 8.16
CA SER A 311 17.70 13.43 8.33
C SER A 311 18.70 14.45 7.79
N ASP A 312 19.85 14.54 8.45
CA ASP A 312 20.93 15.43 8.03
C ASP A 312 21.82 14.79 6.94
N GLY A 313 23.02 15.33 6.71
CA GLY A 313 23.91 14.87 5.64
C GLY A 313 24.72 13.61 5.92
N ALA A 314 24.62 12.98 7.09
CA ALA A 314 25.41 11.80 7.44
C ALA A 314 24.75 10.93 8.52
N THR A 315 25.35 9.75 8.75
CA THR A 315 25.00 8.81 9.84
C THR A 315 23.53 8.37 9.87
N THR A 316 23.24 7.24 9.22
CA THR A 316 21.89 6.66 9.27
C THR A 316 21.81 5.49 10.25
N GLY A 317 20.62 5.28 10.82
CA GLY A 317 20.26 4.15 11.67
C GLY A 317 19.14 3.29 11.07
N SER A 318 18.69 2.26 11.79
CA SER A 318 17.59 1.38 11.32
C SER A 318 16.26 2.12 11.17
N GLY A 319 16.16 3.34 11.70
CA GLY A 319 15.07 4.22 11.38
C GLY A 319 13.89 4.09 12.31
N TRP A 320 12.67 4.13 11.78
CA TRP A 320 11.47 3.87 12.56
C TRP A 320 10.52 2.90 11.86
N GLU A 321 9.96 2.00 12.66
CA GLU A 321 8.84 1.15 12.31
C GLU A 321 7.71 1.42 13.30
N ALA A 322 6.48 1.57 12.80
CA ALA A 322 5.31 1.69 13.65
C ALA A 322 4.11 0.94 13.07
N VAL A 323 3.28 0.39 13.94
CA VAL A 323 1.97 -0.16 13.61
C VAL A 323 0.93 0.88 13.97
N TYR A 324 0.05 1.21 13.04
CA TYR A 324 -1.14 1.99 13.37
C TYR A 324 -2.37 1.09 13.44
N ASP A 325 -3.23 1.34 14.41
CA ASP A 325 -4.53 0.69 14.59
C ASP A 325 -5.64 1.74 14.55
N VAL A 326 -6.74 1.41 13.87
CA VAL A 326 -7.88 2.30 13.68
C VAL A 326 -8.97 1.97 14.70
N PHE A 327 -9.34 2.98 15.48
CA PHE A 327 -10.40 2.90 16.47
C PHE A 327 -11.56 3.78 16.04
N THR A 328 -12.76 3.22 15.89
CA THR A 328 -13.93 4.08 15.68
C THR A 328 -14.26 4.79 16.97
N ALA A 329 -14.24 6.13 16.94
CA ALA A 329 -14.76 6.94 18.02
C ALA A 329 -16.25 6.61 18.11
N ILE A 330 -16.61 5.78 19.09
CA ILE A 330 -18.00 5.59 19.46
C ILE A 330 -18.45 6.95 19.98
N THR A 331 -19.16 7.73 19.17
CA THR A 331 -19.88 8.90 19.67
C THR A 331 -20.72 8.42 20.84
N THR A 332 -20.38 8.90 22.03
CA THR A 332 -21.06 8.60 23.28
C THR A 332 -22.45 9.22 23.26
N ASN A 333 -23.36 8.57 22.54
CA ASN A 333 -24.74 8.42 22.97
C ASN A 333 -24.94 6.94 23.30
N GLN A 334 -24.57 6.63 24.55
CA GLN A 334 -24.76 5.37 25.26
C GLN A 334 -23.78 4.25 24.86
N THR A 335 -23.17 3.64 25.87
CA THR A 335 -22.51 2.32 25.81
C THR A 335 -23.38 1.31 25.05
N GLU A 336 -23.02 1.01 23.80
CA GLU A 336 -23.67 -0.03 22.99
C GLU A 336 -22.83 -1.31 23.00
N LYS A 337 -22.89 -2.02 24.13
CA LYS A 337 -22.22 -3.30 24.29
C LYS A 337 -23.19 -4.42 23.93
N LEU A 338 -22.80 -5.30 23.01
CA LEU A 338 -23.43 -6.60 22.87
C LEU A 338 -23.30 -7.34 24.21
N ILE A 339 -24.42 -7.71 24.84
CA ILE A 339 -24.40 -8.30 26.18
C ILE A 339 -23.82 -9.72 26.13
N SER A 340 -24.09 -10.45 25.05
CA SER A 340 -23.52 -11.77 24.78
C SER A 340 -23.68 -12.13 23.29
N LEU A 341 -22.75 -12.93 22.73
CA LEU A 341 -22.87 -13.60 21.43
C LEU A 341 -22.49 -15.07 21.61
N LYS A 342 -23.35 -15.99 21.16
CA LYS A 342 -23.07 -17.42 21.17
C LYS A 342 -23.61 -18.08 19.91
N ALA A 343 -22.74 -18.80 19.24
CA ALA A 343 -23.12 -19.72 18.18
C ALA A 343 -23.30 -21.13 18.78
N SER A 344 -24.44 -21.77 18.51
CA SER A 344 -24.73 -23.12 19.03
C SER A 344 -25.65 -23.91 18.09
N PRO A 345 -25.42 -25.23 17.91
CA PRO A 345 -24.26 -25.98 18.40
C PRO A 345 -22.96 -25.51 17.70
N ASN A 346 -21.81 -25.70 18.35
CA ASN A 346 -20.50 -25.48 17.76
C ASN A 346 -19.53 -26.53 18.32
N PRO A 347 -19.09 -27.53 17.51
CA PRO A 347 -19.32 -27.66 16.07
C PRO A 347 -20.79 -27.92 15.68
N PHE A 348 -21.15 -27.59 14.43
CA PHE A 348 -22.49 -27.82 13.86
C PHE A 348 -22.44 -28.70 12.61
N SER A 349 -23.56 -29.36 12.28
CA SER A 349 -23.68 -30.18 11.05
C SER A 349 -24.89 -29.79 10.21
N ARG A 350 -26.05 -29.62 10.85
CA ARG A 350 -27.34 -29.33 10.17
C ARG A 350 -28.00 -28.04 10.59
N GLU A 351 -27.73 -27.57 11.80
CA GLU A 351 -28.37 -26.40 12.38
C GLU A 351 -27.32 -25.53 13.06
N LEU A 352 -27.41 -24.22 12.86
CA LEU A 352 -26.58 -23.24 13.53
C LEU A 352 -27.47 -22.11 14.02
N ASN A 353 -27.47 -21.85 15.33
CA ASN A 353 -28.22 -20.76 15.93
C ASN A 353 -27.26 -19.72 16.49
N ILE A 354 -27.57 -18.46 16.23
CA ILE A 354 -26.82 -17.31 16.70
C ILE A 354 -27.65 -16.60 17.77
N SER A 355 -27.29 -16.82 19.02
CA SER A 355 -27.92 -16.22 20.19
C SER A 355 -27.16 -14.97 20.61
N PHE A 356 -27.86 -13.86 20.84
CA PHE A 356 -27.26 -12.61 21.28
C PHE A 356 -28.23 -11.81 22.13
N SER A 357 -27.75 -10.87 22.94
CA SER A 357 -28.65 -9.96 23.67
C SER A 357 -28.38 -8.50 23.37
N LEU A 358 -29.48 -7.78 23.13
CA LEU A 358 -29.50 -6.35 22.82
C LEU A 358 -29.98 -5.54 24.02
N ASN A 359 -29.43 -4.36 24.22
CA ASN A 359 -29.89 -3.38 25.21
C ASN A 359 -31.06 -2.51 24.70
N GLN A 360 -31.38 -2.56 23.40
CA GLN A 360 -32.48 -1.84 22.75
C GLN A 360 -32.93 -2.51 21.44
N VAL A 361 -33.97 -1.98 20.80
CA VAL A 361 -34.49 -2.47 19.52
C VAL A 361 -33.55 -2.04 18.39
N ARG A 362 -33.14 -2.95 17.51
CA ARG A 362 -32.17 -2.70 16.42
C ARG A 362 -32.49 -3.50 15.16
N ASN A 363 -32.02 -3.08 13.99
CA ASN A 363 -31.99 -3.98 12.82
C ASN A 363 -30.69 -4.77 12.82
N ILE A 364 -30.78 -6.09 12.75
CA ILE A 364 -29.63 -6.99 12.81
C ILE A 364 -29.40 -7.62 11.45
N GLU A 365 -28.14 -7.61 11.04
CA GLU A 365 -27.62 -8.34 9.89
C GLU A 365 -26.64 -9.41 10.36
N LEU A 366 -26.67 -10.56 9.69
CA LEU A 366 -25.76 -11.67 9.90
C LEU A 366 -24.92 -11.87 8.66
N ASP A 367 -23.61 -11.78 8.82
CA ASP A 367 -22.65 -12.12 7.78
C ASP A 367 -21.88 -13.40 8.16
N VAL A 368 -21.62 -14.26 7.18
CA VAL A 368 -20.80 -15.47 7.32
C VAL A 368 -19.64 -15.37 6.34
N TYR A 369 -18.43 -15.51 6.85
CA TYR A 369 -17.18 -15.46 6.10
C TYR A 369 -16.44 -16.80 6.17
N SER A 370 -15.67 -17.11 5.13
CA SER A 370 -14.62 -18.12 5.24
C SER A 370 -13.51 -17.64 6.18
N ILE A 371 -12.66 -18.56 6.66
CA ILE A 371 -11.47 -18.20 7.45
C ILE A 371 -10.49 -17.28 6.72
N ASN A 372 -10.53 -17.23 5.39
CA ASN A 372 -9.70 -16.35 4.56
C ASN A 372 -10.37 -14.99 4.30
N GLY A 373 -11.48 -14.68 4.99
CA GLY A 373 -12.16 -13.38 4.90
C GLY A 373 -13.14 -13.21 3.74
N LYS A 374 -13.37 -14.25 2.93
CA LYS A 374 -14.35 -14.19 1.82
C LYS A 374 -15.78 -14.24 2.38
N LEU A 375 -16.62 -13.25 2.04
CA LEU A 375 -18.04 -13.25 2.37
C LEU A 375 -18.76 -14.39 1.64
N ILE A 376 -19.46 -15.25 2.39
CA ILE A 376 -20.21 -16.40 1.86
C ILE A 376 -21.72 -16.10 1.87
N TYR A 377 -22.19 -15.45 2.92
CA TYR A 377 -23.60 -15.12 3.09
C TYR A 377 -23.76 -13.81 3.86
N LYS A 378 -24.77 -13.03 3.48
CA LYS A 378 -25.23 -11.83 4.16
C LYS A 378 -26.74 -11.85 4.25
N SER A 379 -27.30 -11.70 5.45
CA SER A 379 -28.74 -11.55 5.62
C SER A 379 -29.19 -10.11 5.34
N ALA A 380 -30.46 -9.94 4.95
CA ALA A 380 -31.08 -8.62 5.01
C ALA A 380 -31.19 -8.14 6.46
N PRO A 381 -31.16 -6.81 6.72
CA PRO A 381 -31.40 -6.27 8.05
C PRO A 381 -32.80 -6.64 8.55
N LYS A 382 -32.90 -7.18 9.77
CA LYS A 382 -34.18 -7.53 10.39
C LYS A 382 -34.30 -6.92 11.77
N LYS A 383 -35.45 -6.34 12.09
CA LYS A 383 -35.71 -5.74 13.41
C LYS A 383 -35.76 -6.80 14.52
N HIS A 384 -34.95 -6.61 15.56
CA HIS A 384 -34.87 -7.42 16.77
C HIS A 384 -35.11 -6.55 18.02
N LEU A 385 -35.70 -7.14 19.07
CA LEU A 385 -36.11 -6.41 20.26
C LEU A 385 -34.98 -6.36 21.31
N LYS A 386 -35.13 -5.45 22.28
CA LYS A 386 -34.32 -5.46 23.51
C LYS A 386 -34.45 -6.81 24.22
N GLY A 387 -33.34 -7.34 24.73
CA GLY A 387 -33.26 -8.62 25.44
C GLY A 387 -32.56 -9.70 24.61
N ASN A 388 -32.78 -10.96 24.99
CA ASN A 388 -32.19 -12.11 24.30
C ASN A 388 -32.91 -12.36 22.96
N ASN A 389 -32.12 -12.57 21.92
CA ASN A 389 -32.55 -12.84 20.56
C ASN A 389 -31.82 -14.08 20.05
N LEU A 390 -32.43 -14.74 19.07
CA LEU A 390 -31.88 -15.90 18.40
C LEU A 390 -32.17 -15.80 16.91
N ILE A 391 -31.13 -15.96 16.09
CA ILE A 391 -31.23 -16.08 14.64
C ILE A 391 -30.87 -17.52 14.25
N PRO A 392 -31.82 -18.32 13.74
CA PRO A 392 -31.49 -19.58 13.10
C PRO A 392 -30.86 -19.28 11.73
N VAL A 393 -29.67 -19.80 11.48
CA VAL A 393 -29.03 -19.69 10.16
C VAL A 393 -29.79 -20.57 9.19
N ASN A 394 -30.18 -19.99 8.05
CA ASN A 394 -30.98 -20.67 7.03
C ASN A 394 -30.30 -21.98 6.57
N GLU A 395 -31.09 -23.05 6.47
CA GLU A 395 -30.65 -24.37 6.02
C GLU A 395 -29.97 -24.33 4.63
N GLU A 396 -30.44 -23.46 3.73
CA GLU A 396 -29.81 -23.26 2.41
C GLU A 396 -28.38 -22.71 2.52
N VAL A 397 -28.13 -21.83 3.50
CA VAL A 397 -26.79 -21.31 3.78
C VAL A 397 -25.93 -22.41 4.35
N ILE A 398 -26.44 -23.16 5.33
CA ILE A 398 -25.74 -24.29 5.94
C ILE A 398 -25.33 -25.30 4.87
N ASN A 399 -26.21 -25.65 3.93
CA ASN A 399 -25.94 -26.61 2.86
C ASN A 399 -24.85 -26.14 1.87
N LYS A 400 -24.61 -24.83 1.73
CA LYS A 400 -23.53 -24.27 0.88
C LYS A 400 -22.15 -24.33 1.53
N LEU A 401 -22.07 -24.49 2.85
CA LEU A 401 -20.80 -24.55 3.57
C LEU A 401 -20.17 -25.95 3.44
N LYS A 402 -18.88 -26.03 3.11
CA LYS A 402 -18.10 -27.28 3.22
C LYS A 402 -17.68 -27.53 4.69
N PRO A 403 -17.31 -28.75 5.09
CA PRO A 403 -16.67 -28.97 6.39
C PRO A 403 -15.46 -28.04 6.57
N GLY A 404 -15.35 -27.37 7.72
CA GLY A 404 -14.32 -26.36 7.97
C GLY A 404 -14.72 -25.26 8.95
N GLY A 405 -13.78 -24.35 9.21
CA GLY A 405 -14.00 -23.17 10.06
C GLY A 405 -14.65 -22.01 9.32
N TYR A 406 -15.46 -21.23 10.03
CA TYR A 406 -16.13 -20.03 9.53
C TYR A 406 -16.18 -18.94 10.58
N LEU A 407 -16.21 -17.69 10.13
CA LEU A 407 -16.42 -16.52 10.97
C LEU A 407 -17.84 -16.00 10.75
N VAL A 408 -18.53 -15.74 11.85
CA VAL A 408 -19.87 -15.16 11.86
C VAL A 408 -19.77 -13.79 12.48
N SER A 409 -20.36 -12.78 11.85
CA SER A 409 -20.42 -11.42 12.40
C SER A 409 -21.85 -10.91 12.45
N LEU A 410 -22.21 -10.25 13.54
CA LEU A 410 -23.45 -9.48 13.62
C LEU A 410 -23.18 -8.00 13.44
N LYS A 411 -24.02 -7.36 12.63
CA LYS A 411 -24.11 -5.91 12.55
C LYS A 411 -25.46 -5.43 13.07
N ALA A 412 -25.48 -4.35 13.83
CA ALA A 412 -26.69 -3.64 14.21
C ALA A 412 -26.74 -2.29 13.49
N ASP A 413 -27.76 -2.09 12.66
CA ASP A 413 -27.94 -0.90 11.83
C ASP A 413 -26.66 -0.55 11.05
N GLY A 414 -26.07 -1.56 10.40
CA GLY A 414 -24.83 -1.44 9.62
C GLY A 414 -23.52 -1.52 10.42
N ILE A 415 -23.56 -1.37 11.75
CA ILE A 415 -22.35 -1.31 12.59
C ILE A 415 -22.04 -2.70 13.18
N LEU A 416 -20.79 -3.17 13.07
CA LEU A 416 -20.35 -4.44 13.66
C LEU A 416 -20.46 -4.41 15.19
N ILE A 417 -21.21 -5.36 15.76
CA ILE A 417 -21.45 -5.46 17.22
C ILE A 417 -20.92 -6.75 17.84
N GLY A 418 -20.53 -7.75 17.05
CA GLY A 418 -19.95 -8.98 17.59
C GLY A 418 -19.46 -9.94 16.51
N LYS A 419 -18.49 -10.78 16.86
CA LYS A 419 -17.98 -11.87 16.04
C LYS A 419 -17.96 -13.18 16.83
N SER A 420 -18.16 -14.29 16.14
CA SER A 420 -17.99 -15.64 16.69
C SER A 420 -17.40 -16.56 15.62
N SER A 421 -16.62 -17.55 16.03
CA SER A 421 -16.09 -18.59 15.13
C SER A 421 -16.89 -19.87 15.30
N VAL A 422 -17.22 -20.51 14.18
CA VAL A 422 -17.99 -21.77 14.14
C VAL A 422 -17.30 -22.80 13.27
N ILE A 423 -17.47 -24.07 13.63
CA ILE A 423 -16.88 -25.20 12.90
C ILE A 423 -18.02 -26.05 12.33
N LYS A 424 -18.04 -26.23 11.01
CA LYS A 424 -18.91 -27.20 10.34
C LYS A 424 -18.23 -28.56 10.25
N GLN A 425 -18.91 -29.60 10.74
CA GLN A 425 -18.51 -31.00 10.56
C GLN A 425 -19.09 -31.61 9.29
#